data_AF-I3X509-F1
#
_entry.id   AF-I3X509-F1
#
_cell.length_a   1.000
_cell.length_b   1.000
_cell.length_c   1.000
_cell.angle_alpha   90.00
_cell.angle_beta   90.00
_cell.angle_gamma   90.00
#
_symmetry.space_group_name_H-M   'P 1'
#
loop_
_entity.id
_entity.type
_entity.pdbx_description
1 polymer ?
#
loop_
_entity_poly.entity_id
_entity_poly.type
_entity_poly.pdbx_seq_one_letter_code
_entity_poly.pdbx_strand_id
1 'polypeptide(L)'
;MPNVCTSADMVTFQDSIHFHVIPIYNWVEELFWSVARYRLLGTFAEGPGETATDGAEMTLFVWREFCERAEPPPIKGPSVSQAIDLLREEIQFSQNLDA
;
A
#
# COMPACT_ATOMS: atom_id res chain seq x y z
N MET A 1 39.27 -17.40 6.41
CA MET A 1 38.80 -16.27 7.23
C MET A 1 38.46 -15.12 6.31
N PRO A 2 37.21 -14.95 5.84
CA PRO A 2 36.81 -13.72 5.19
C PRO A 2 36.09 -12.78 6.17
N ASN A 3 36.36 -11.50 5.93
CA ASN A 3 36.09 -10.32 6.72
C ASN A 3 34.67 -10.18 7.30
N VAL A 4 34.66 -9.71 8.56
CA VAL A 4 33.53 -9.06 9.23
C VAL A 4 33.23 -7.73 8.51
N CYS A 5 31.99 -7.55 8.07
CA CYS A 5 31.49 -6.28 7.59
C CYS A 5 31.19 -5.39 8.81
N THR A 6 32.00 -4.36 9.05
CA THR A 6 31.76 -3.40 10.13
C THR A 6 30.69 -2.39 9.72
N SER A 7 29.74 -2.18 10.62
CA SER A 7 28.67 -1.18 10.57
C SER A 7 29.18 0.23 10.31
N ALA A 8 28.41 1.02 9.55
CA ALA A 8 28.56 2.44 9.26
C ALA A 8 29.32 2.81 7.98
N ASP A 9 28.90 2.24 6.85
CA ASP A 9 28.88 2.99 5.60
C ASP A 9 27.42 3.31 5.28
N MET A 10 27.11 4.60 5.37
CA MET A 10 25.87 5.19 4.87
C MET A 10 25.88 4.95 3.37
N VAL A 11 25.27 3.83 2.93
CA VAL A 11 25.09 3.50 1.52
C VAL A 11 24.36 4.68 0.92
N THR A 12 25.09 5.49 0.16
CA THR A 12 24.50 6.47 -0.72
C THR A 12 23.68 5.67 -1.73
N PHE A 13 22.36 5.65 -1.55
CA PHE A 13 21.43 5.05 -2.49
C PHE A 13 21.58 5.80 -3.82
N GLN A 14 22.35 5.24 -4.75
CA GLN A 14 22.60 5.78 -6.09
C GLN A 14 21.65 5.16 -7.12
N ASP A 15 20.48 4.72 -6.68
CA ASP A 15 19.42 4.18 -7.53
C ASP A 15 18.18 5.07 -7.50
N SER A 16 17.50 5.19 -8.64
CA SER A 16 16.21 5.90 -8.71
C SER A 16 15.17 5.13 -7.89
N ILE A 17 14.63 5.76 -6.86
CA ILE A 17 13.51 5.21 -6.10
C ILE A 17 12.22 5.49 -6.90
N HIS A 18 11.60 4.44 -7.39
CA HIS A 18 10.25 4.48 -7.96
C HIS A 18 9.26 3.96 -6.92
N PHE A 19 8.29 4.77 -6.55
CA PHE A 19 7.21 4.37 -5.64
C PHE A 19 5.85 4.62 -6.29
N HIS A 20 4.91 3.75 -5.97
CA HIS A 20 3.50 3.90 -6.32
C HIS A 20 2.73 4.31 -5.07
N VAL A 21 1.92 5.36 -5.17
CA VAL A 21 0.96 5.74 -4.12
C VAL A 21 -0.42 5.30 -4.58
N ILE A 22 -1.08 4.46 -3.79
CA ILE A 22 -2.42 3.96 -4.08
C ILE A 22 -3.34 4.40 -2.93
N PRO A 23 -4.21 5.40 -3.16
CA PRO A 23 -5.21 5.77 -2.16
C PRO A 23 -6.20 4.63 -1.94
N ILE A 24 -6.35 4.18 -0.69
CA ILE A 24 -7.30 3.13 -0.30
C ILE A 24 -8.44 3.78 0.47
N TYR A 25 -9.64 3.73 -0.10
CA TYR A 25 -10.87 4.16 0.57
C TYR A 25 -11.45 3.02 1.42
N ASN A 26 -12.18 3.37 2.48
CA ASN A 26 -12.79 2.41 3.41
C ASN A 26 -13.58 1.30 2.71
N TRP A 27 -14.35 1.62 1.66
CA TRP A 27 -15.15 0.62 0.93
C TRP A 27 -14.28 -0.40 0.16
N VAL A 28 -13.08 0.00 -0.27
CA VAL A 28 -12.11 -0.91 -0.91
C VAL A 28 -11.57 -1.87 0.12
N GLU A 29 -11.25 -1.35 1.30
CA GLU A 29 -10.79 -2.15 2.43
C GLU A 29 -11.87 -3.14 2.90
N GLU A 30 -13.11 -2.69 3.06
CA GLU A 30 -14.25 -3.57 3.38
C GLU A 30 -14.42 -4.70 2.34
N LEU A 31 -14.31 -4.37 1.06
CA LEU A 31 -14.39 -5.38 -0.01
C LEU A 31 -13.20 -6.35 0.05
N PHE A 32 -11.99 -5.85 0.29
CA PHE A 32 -10.80 -6.66 0.51
C PHE A 32 -10.99 -7.65 1.66
N TRP A 33 -11.59 -7.22 2.78
CA TRP A 33 -11.91 -8.07 3.93
C TRP A 33 -12.97 -9.14 3.65
N SER A 34 -13.89 -8.87 2.73
CA SER A 34 -14.92 -9.85 2.35
C SER A 34 -14.39 -11.03 1.53
N VAL A 35 -13.15 -10.94 1.00
CA VAL A 35 -12.59 -11.90 0.05
C VAL A 35 -11.42 -12.68 0.66
N ALA A 36 -11.72 -13.87 1.18
CA ALA A 36 -10.76 -14.69 1.95
C ALA A 36 -9.47 -15.12 1.20
N ARG A 37 -9.47 -15.14 -0.14
CA ARG A 37 -8.32 -15.65 -0.93
C ARG A 37 -7.04 -14.82 -0.81
N TYR A 38 -7.15 -13.57 -0.34
CA TYR A 38 -6.01 -12.66 -0.16
C TYR A 38 -5.50 -12.64 1.29
N ARG A 39 -5.58 -13.76 2.02
CA ARG A 39 -5.07 -13.88 3.41
C ARG A 39 -3.89 -14.84 3.54
N LEU A 40 -3.21 -15.09 2.42
CA LEU A 40 -2.12 -16.06 2.35
C LEU A 40 -0.87 -15.55 3.06
N LEU A 41 -0.56 -14.26 2.98
CA LEU A 41 0.64 -13.69 3.61
C LEU A 41 0.57 -13.73 5.14
N GLY A 42 -0.64 -13.66 5.70
CA GLY A 42 -0.86 -13.92 7.14
C GLY A 42 -0.40 -15.31 7.60
N THR A 43 -0.23 -16.30 6.71
CA THR A 43 0.31 -17.62 7.06
C THR A 43 1.82 -17.66 7.23
N PHE A 44 2.53 -16.63 6.78
CA PHE A 44 3.98 -16.49 6.90
C PHE A 44 4.39 -15.61 8.10
N ALA A 45 3.43 -15.05 8.85
CA ALA A 45 3.71 -14.23 10.03
C ALA A 45 4.42 -15.03 11.13
N GLU A 46 5.46 -14.44 11.73
CA GLU A 46 6.27 -15.10 12.76
C GLU A 46 5.68 -15.01 14.17
N GLY A 47 4.66 -14.16 14.39
CA GLY A 47 4.04 -14.02 15.69
C GLY A 47 2.66 -13.34 15.71
N PRO A 48 1.94 -13.42 16.85
CA PRO A 48 0.67 -12.73 17.04
C PRO A 48 0.88 -11.21 17.03
N GLY A 49 0.25 -10.49 16.11
CA GLY A 49 0.28 -9.03 16.04
C GLY A 49 1.07 -8.44 14.88
N GLU A 50 1.73 -9.25 14.05
CA GLU A 50 2.10 -8.82 12.70
C GLU A 50 0.82 -8.52 11.91
N THR A 51 0.79 -7.36 11.25
CA THR A 51 -0.42 -6.61 10.89
C THR A 51 -1.50 -7.47 10.23
N ALA A 52 -2.76 -7.29 10.64
CA ALA A 52 -3.90 -8.01 10.07
C ALA A 52 -4.05 -7.77 8.55
N THR A 53 -3.62 -6.60 8.06
CA THR A 53 -3.51 -6.26 6.63
C THR A 53 -2.05 -6.10 6.27
N ASP A 54 -1.55 -6.91 5.32
CA ASP A 54 -0.31 -6.60 4.63
C ASP A 54 -0.61 -5.71 3.40
N GLY A 55 0.14 -4.62 3.25
CA GLY A 55 0.06 -3.74 2.10
C GLY A 55 0.34 -4.47 0.78
N ALA A 56 1.10 -5.56 0.81
CA ALA A 56 1.31 -6.40 -0.37
C ALA A 56 0.02 -7.13 -0.81
N GLU A 57 -0.75 -7.70 0.13
CA GLU A 57 -2.03 -8.35 -0.17
C GLU A 57 -3.07 -7.34 -0.70
N MET A 58 -3.12 -6.15 -0.09
CA MET A 58 -3.99 -5.07 -0.55
C MET A 58 -3.63 -4.61 -1.96
N THR A 59 -2.34 -4.44 -2.25
CA THR A 59 -1.85 -4.06 -3.59
C THR A 59 -2.22 -5.11 -4.64
N LEU A 60 -2.00 -6.39 -4.32
CA LEU A 60 -2.37 -7.50 -5.21
C LEU A 60 -3.88 -7.56 -5.45
N PHE A 61 -4.69 -7.34 -4.40
CA PHE A 61 -6.15 -7.28 -4.52
C PHE A 61 -6.59 -6.17 -5.47
N VAL A 62 -6.11 -4.93 -5.27
CA VAL A 62 -6.45 -3.79 -6.12
C VAL A 62 -6.11 -4.07 -7.57
N TRP A 63 -4.89 -4.56 -7.83
CA TRP A 63 -4.44 -4.88 -9.18
C TRP A 63 -5.32 -5.95 -9.85
N ARG A 64 -5.54 -7.07 -9.18
CA ARG A 64 -6.30 -8.19 -9.77
C ARG A 64 -7.76 -7.87 -9.98
N GLU A 65 -8.42 -7.21 -9.03
CA GLU A 65 -9.87 -6.99 -9.10
C GLU A 65 -10.27 -5.78 -9.91
N PHE A 66 -9.48 -4.70 -9.91
CA PHE A 66 -9.87 -3.45 -10.55
C PHE A 66 -9.08 -3.13 -11.82
N CYS A 67 -7.88 -3.69 -12.01
CA CYS A 67 -7.06 -3.42 -13.19
C CYS A 67 -7.08 -4.56 -14.21
N GLU A 68 -6.98 -5.82 -13.78
CA GLU A 68 -6.88 -6.97 -14.69
C GLU A 68 -8.21 -7.68 -14.97
N ARG A 69 -9.15 -7.65 -14.04
CA ARG A 69 -10.44 -8.34 -14.18
C ARG A 69 -11.25 -7.69 -15.30
N ALA A 70 -11.74 -8.51 -16.24
CA ALA A 70 -12.55 -8.05 -17.37
C ALA A 70 -13.82 -7.29 -16.94
N GLU A 71 -14.42 -7.74 -15.83
CA GLU A 71 -15.57 -7.09 -15.19
C GLU A 71 -15.21 -6.73 -13.75
N PRO A 72 -14.71 -5.51 -13.50
CA PRO A 72 -14.29 -5.09 -12.18
C PRO A 72 -15.50 -4.87 -11.25
N PRO A 73 -15.31 -4.98 -9.91
CA PRO A 73 -16.35 -4.64 -8.96
C PRO A 73 -16.87 -3.20 -9.13
N PRO A 74 -18.12 -2.92 -8.78
CA PRO A 74 -18.65 -1.56 -8.80
C PRO A 74 -17.82 -0.63 -7.91
N ILE A 75 -17.37 0.48 -8.49
CA ILE A 75 -16.63 1.52 -7.77
C ILE A 75 -17.61 2.35 -6.94
N LYS A 76 -17.26 2.62 -5.69
CA LYS A 76 -17.96 3.57 -4.82
C LYS A 76 -17.08 4.79 -4.59
N GLY A 77 -17.69 5.95 -4.35
CA GLY A 77 -16.95 7.15 -3.94
C GLY A 77 -16.56 8.08 -5.08
N PRO A 78 -15.53 8.92 -4.87
CA PRO A 78 -15.24 10.08 -5.70
C PRO A 78 -14.79 9.69 -7.11
N SER A 79 -15.04 10.60 -8.07
CA SER A 79 -14.42 10.52 -9.39
C SER A 79 -12.89 10.64 -9.28
N VAL A 80 -12.16 10.29 -10.33
CA VAL A 80 -10.70 10.45 -10.39
C VAL A 80 -10.27 11.89 -10.08
N SER A 81 -10.98 12.89 -10.63
CA SER A 81 -10.68 14.30 -10.37
C SER A 81 -10.87 14.66 -8.89
N GLN A 82 -11.99 14.23 -8.29
CA GLN A 82 -12.27 14.46 -6.88
C GLN A 82 -11.24 13.75 -5.98
N ALA A 83 -10.80 12.55 -6.35
CA ALA A 83 -9.76 11.83 -5.61
C ALA A 83 -8.40 12.56 -5.65
N ILE A 84 -8.04 13.15 -6.79
CA ILE A 84 -6.82 13.97 -6.92
C ILE A 84 -6.90 15.21 -6.04
N ASP A 85 -8.05 15.89 -6.01
CA ASP A 85 -8.24 17.08 -5.19
C ASP A 85 -8.12 16.76 -3.70
N LEU A 86 -8.82 15.70 -3.25
CA LEU A 86 -8.74 15.21 -1.86
C LEU A 86 -7.31 14.82 -1.47
N LEU A 87 -6.59 14.11 -2.34
CA LEU A 87 -5.21 13.70 -2.06
C LEU A 87 -4.29 14.91 -1.92
N ARG A 88 -4.48 15.95 -2.75
CA ARG A 88 -3.70 17.18 -2.67
C ARG A 88 -3.96 17.92 -1.36
N GLU A 89 -5.23 18.02 -0.97
CA GLU A 89 -5.63 18.65 0.30
C GLU A 89 -4.99 17.93 1.50
N GLU A 90 -5.03 16.60 1.55
CA GLU A 90 -4.45 15.83 2.66
C GLU A 90 -2.92 15.91 2.74
N ILE A 91 -2.25 15.85 1.58
CA ILE A 91 -0.78 16.01 1.54
C ILE A 91 -0.40 17.41 2.03
N GLN A 92 -1.11 18.45 1.58
CA GLN A 92 -0.83 19.83 1.99
C GLN A 92 -1.19 20.09 3.45
N PHE A 93 -2.28 19.52 3.96
CA PHE A 93 -2.67 19.60 5.36
C PHE A 93 -1.59 19.00 6.26
N SER A 94 -1.04 17.84 5.87
CA SER A 94 0.05 17.19 6.60
C SER A 94 1.30 18.08 6.71
N GLN A 95 1.64 18.85 5.67
CA GLN A 95 2.79 19.79 5.72
C GLN A 95 2.59 20.95 6.70
N ASN A 96 1.35 21.30 7.05
CA ASN A 96 1.04 22.41 7.96
C ASN A 96 0.98 21.98 9.43
N LEU A 97 0.97 20.68 9.72
CA LEU A 97 1.07 20.16 11.09
C LEU A 97 2.53 20.02 11.56
N ASP A 98 3.47 20.06 10.62
CA ASP A 98 4.92 20.01 10.86
C ASP A 98 5.57 21.42 10.95
N ALA A 99 4.76 22.50 10.90
CA ALA A 99 5.18 23.90 10.95
C ALA A 99 4.72 24.60 12.25
#